data_AF-A0A1B9VE02-F1
#
_entry.id   AF-A0A1B9VE02-F1
#
_cell.length_a   1.000
_cell.length_b   1.000
_cell.length_c   1.000
_cell.angle_alpha   90.00
_cell.angle_beta   90.00
_cell.angle_gamma   90.00
#
_symmetry.space_group_name_H-M   'P 1'
#
loop_
_entity.id
_entity.type
_entity.pdbx_description
1 polymer ?
#
loop_
_entity_poly.entity_id
_entity_poly.type
_entity_poly.pdbx_seq_one_letter_code
_entity_poly.pdbx_strand_id
1 'polypeptide(L)'
;MSQLENRLAIYNILPETFGALRKASGLIHDKSAQRAETFYRTISQSEDLKSDPLSDATITSLIKTLQNHWTQLFDGKVDENFVKQANRIGQTHETHGITPKLYIATYNAITDALIEAIITRFRWNAGQAANIVTSLTSVMLLDIELTLTAYCDASAVKRHNASENAFADQQLDRTMELSVAINQSAVSNARMMNVIEDVDRKAQSISAAIDQMVSGISHIAENGRAAADNATDAITATRNGQQTVREAVGSMDDIAHAVSDASGRVDALAEASEKIGEIVASIEAIAAETNLLALNATIEAARAGEAGKGFAVVAGEVKALSQQTARATEEIRSRIVNLQGETQGIVDAMARGNDAVSRGQNVMNDVAREMGDIGSKMEDTTRRIADISTILDEQNKATDAVRDGITGIAGQTGGQVAAIRSAIGVIGQVEGLIETQVSELVQYEIPNRTIRSARAEHAVFFKSVAELLAGLGSSADIQMGDAKTCRFGKWYDSPASKPFRHLPSFDAIRAPHLAQHEAGHAAITAFRNRDIIAAETAFARMETATREVLQKLDQLANEARNITPLAEAAE
;
A
#
# COMPACT_ATOMS: atom_id res chain seq x y z
N MET A 1 -71.10 -35.14 -7.65
CA MET A 1 -71.06 -35.11 -9.11
C MET A 1 -69.60 -35.12 -9.53
N SER A 2 -69.15 -36.17 -10.22
CA SER A 2 -67.77 -36.23 -10.74
C SER A 2 -67.52 -35.12 -11.77
N GLN A 3 -66.26 -34.80 -12.07
CA GLN A 3 -65.93 -33.82 -13.11
C GLN A 3 -66.54 -34.22 -14.47
N LEU A 4 -66.59 -35.52 -14.77
CA LEU A 4 -67.20 -36.05 -15.98
C LEU A 4 -68.73 -35.91 -15.97
N GLU A 5 -69.39 -36.25 -14.85
CA GLU A 5 -70.84 -36.07 -14.71
C GLU A 5 -71.25 -34.60 -14.84
N ASN A 6 -70.44 -33.67 -14.32
CA ASN A 6 -70.64 -32.24 -14.49
C ASN A 6 -70.55 -31.83 -15.97
N ARG A 7 -69.50 -32.25 -16.67
CA ARG A 7 -69.32 -31.97 -18.10
C ARG A 7 -70.48 -32.54 -18.94
N LEU A 8 -70.89 -33.78 -18.68
CA LEU A 8 -72.04 -34.40 -19.36
C LEU A 8 -73.32 -33.58 -19.14
N ALA A 9 -73.55 -33.07 -17.92
CA ALA A 9 -74.68 -32.21 -17.61
C ALA A 9 -74.62 -30.85 -18.34
N ILE A 10 -73.46 -30.20 -18.41
CA ILE A 10 -73.28 -28.90 -19.10
C ILE A 10 -73.64 -29.02 -20.60
N TYR A 11 -73.23 -30.11 -21.26
CA TYR A 11 -73.51 -30.35 -22.67
C TYR A 11 -74.87 -31.01 -22.94
N ASN A 12 -75.69 -31.20 -21.90
CA ASN A 12 -76.99 -31.89 -21.95
C ASN A 12 -76.89 -33.29 -22.59
N ILE A 13 -75.82 -34.03 -22.24
CA ILE A 13 -75.59 -35.40 -22.70
C ILE A 13 -76.22 -36.35 -21.69
N LEU A 14 -77.35 -36.93 -22.09
CA LEU A 14 -78.14 -37.87 -21.31
C LEU A 14 -77.99 -39.28 -21.91
N PRO A 15 -78.36 -40.37 -21.21
CA PRO A 15 -78.36 -41.72 -21.78
C PRO A 15 -79.12 -41.82 -23.13
N GLU A 16 -80.17 -41.01 -23.30
CA GLU A 16 -80.97 -40.91 -24.53
C GLU A 16 -80.18 -40.31 -25.70
N THR A 17 -79.18 -39.45 -25.44
CA THR A 17 -78.30 -38.84 -26.46
C THR A 17 -77.60 -39.92 -27.27
N PHE A 18 -77.02 -40.91 -26.60
CA PHE A 18 -76.39 -42.07 -27.28
C PHE A 18 -77.43 -43.00 -27.91
N GLY A 19 -78.64 -43.08 -27.34
CA GLY A 19 -79.78 -43.74 -27.96
C GLY A 19 -80.19 -43.12 -29.31
N ALA A 20 -80.11 -41.79 -29.44
CA ALA A 20 -80.34 -41.09 -30.69
C ALA A 20 -79.21 -41.36 -31.70
N LEU A 21 -77.94 -41.24 -31.27
CA LEU A 21 -76.78 -41.50 -32.13
C LEU A 21 -76.74 -42.92 -32.69
N ARG A 22 -77.13 -43.94 -31.90
CA ARG A 22 -77.23 -45.34 -32.36
C ARG A 22 -78.14 -45.52 -33.57
N LYS A 23 -79.17 -44.68 -33.76
CA LYS A 23 -80.06 -44.75 -34.93
C LYS A 23 -79.35 -44.35 -36.23
N ALA A 24 -78.26 -43.59 -36.14
CA ALA A 24 -77.39 -43.20 -37.24
C ALA A 24 -76.03 -43.94 -37.22
N SER A 25 -75.90 -45.06 -36.49
CA SER A 25 -74.63 -45.76 -36.28
C SER A 25 -73.91 -46.11 -37.59
N GLY A 26 -74.61 -46.60 -38.61
CA GLY A 26 -74.00 -46.89 -39.93
C GLY A 26 -73.38 -45.66 -40.60
N LEU A 27 -73.98 -44.47 -40.45
CA LEU A 27 -73.38 -43.24 -40.99
C LEU A 27 -72.16 -42.78 -40.17
N ILE A 28 -72.17 -43.04 -38.87
CA ILE A 28 -71.16 -42.58 -37.93
C ILE A 28 -69.94 -43.53 -37.92
N HIS A 29 -70.15 -44.84 -37.90
CA HIS A 29 -69.10 -45.86 -37.78
C HIS A 29 -68.52 -46.32 -39.13
N ASP A 30 -69.33 -46.50 -40.19
CA ASP A 30 -68.85 -47.11 -41.45
C ASP A 30 -67.75 -46.28 -42.15
N LYS A 31 -67.64 -44.99 -41.80
CA LYS A 31 -66.63 -44.06 -42.35
C LYS A 31 -65.74 -43.41 -41.28
N SER A 32 -65.74 -43.91 -40.04
CA SER A 32 -64.95 -43.29 -38.95
C SER A 32 -63.44 -43.30 -39.23
N ALA A 33 -62.92 -44.40 -39.78
CA ALA A 33 -61.51 -44.52 -40.19
C ALA A 33 -61.13 -43.50 -41.27
N GLN A 34 -61.96 -43.39 -42.31
CA GLN A 34 -61.76 -42.45 -43.41
C GLN A 34 -61.80 -40.99 -42.91
N ARG A 35 -62.68 -40.67 -41.95
CA ARG A 35 -62.78 -39.34 -41.35
C ARG A 35 -61.54 -39.01 -40.51
N ALA A 36 -61.04 -39.95 -39.72
CA ALA A 36 -59.84 -39.75 -38.90
C ALA A 36 -58.60 -39.55 -39.79
N GLU A 37 -58.52 -40.28 -40.91
CA GLU A 37 -57.50 -40.04 -41.94
C GLU A 37 -57.63 -38.65 -42.58
N THR A 38 -58.85 -38.29 -42.99
CA THR A 38 -59.12 -36.96 -43.57
C THR A 38 -58.75 -35.85 -42.59
N PHE A 39 -59.02 -36.04 -41.29
CA PHE A 39 -58.70 -35.09 -40.22
C PHE A 39 -57.21 -34.73 -40.20
N TYR A 40 -56.34 -35.70 -39.96
CA TYR A 40 -54.90 -35.42 -39.82
C TYR A 40 -54.21 -35.11 -41.14
N ARG A 41 -54.69 -35.65 -42.28
CA ARG A 41 -54.17 -35.25 -43.59
C ARG A 41 -54.50 -33.80 -43.93
N THR A 42 -55.67 -33.30 -43.51
CA THR A 42 -56.03 -31.89 -43.66
C THR A 42 -55.15 -31.02 -42.76
N ILE A 43 -54.91 -31.44 -41.51
CA ILE A 43 -54.01 -30.74 -40.58
C ILE A 43 -52.59 -30.68 -41.14
N SER A 44 -52.04 -31.81 -41.63
CA SER A 44 -50.66 -31.86 -42.15
C SER A 44 -50.43 -31.01 -43.41
N GLN A 45 -51.50 -30.67 -44.14
CA GLN A 45 -51.44 -29.80 -45.32
C GLN A 45 -51.58 -28.31 -44.99
N SER A 46 -51.80 -27.96 -43.72
CA SER A 46 -51.97 -26.58 -43.28
C SER A 46 -50.67 -25.78 -43.36
N GLU A 47 -50.78 -24.51 -43.73
CA GLU A 47 -49.67 -23.53 -43.68
C GLU A 47 -49.08 -23.41 -42.27
N ASP A 48 -49.94 -23.54 -41.25
CA ASP A 48 -49.59 -23.36 -39.84
C ASP A 48 -48.59 -24.43 -39.32
N LEU A 49 -48.36 -25.54 -40.05
CA LEU A 49 -47.41 -26.62 -39.70
C LEU A 49 -46.21 -26.72 -40.66
N LYS A 50 -46.05 -25.81 -41.62
CA LYS A 50 -44.94 -25.91 -42.61
C LYS A 50 -43.55 -25.77 -42.02
N SER A 51 -43.40 -25.05 -40.90
CA SER A 51 -42.12 -24.86 -40.23
C SER A 51 -41.65 -26.10 -39.46
N ASP A 52 -42.57 -26.99 -39.08
CA ASP A 52 -42.29 -28.24 -38.39
C ASP A 52 -43.29 -29.33 -38.83
N PRO A 53 -43.04 -29.97 -39.99
CA PRO A 53 -43.99 -30.89 -40.58
C PRO A 53 -44.08 -32.21 -39.80
N LEU A 54 -45.31 -32.72 -39.62
CA LEU A 54 -45.54 -34.02 -39.00
C LEU A 54 -44.96 -35.14 -39.87
N SER A 55 -44.22 -36.05 -39.25
CA SER A 55 -43.74 -37.25 -39.96
C SER A 55 -44.89 -38.19 -40.33
N ASP A 56 -44.75 -38.96 -41.41
CA ASP A 56 -45.75 -39.96 -41.84
C ASP A 56 -46.04 -41.01 -40.75
N ALA A 57 -45.02 -41.36 -39.96
CA ALA A 57 -45.17 -42.27 -38.82
C ALA A 57 -46.03 -41.64 -37.71
N THR A 58 -45.82 -40.36 -37.41
CA THR A 58 -46.62 -39.59 -36.45
C THR A 58 -48.07 -39.49 -36.91
N ILE A 59 -48.31 -39.13 -38.17
CA ILE A 59 -49.65 -39.01 -38.76
C ILE A 59 -50.40 -40.35 -38.64
N THR A 60 -49.76 -41.46 -38.99
CA THR A 60 -50.37 -42.80 -38.92
C THR A 60 -50.79 -43.16 -37.49
N SER A 61 -49.92 -42.85 -36.51
CA SER A 61 -50.21 -43.08 -35.08
C SER A 61 -51.38 -42.23 -34.58
N LEU A 62 -51.41 -40.95 -34.97
CA LEU A 62 -52.46 -40.00 -34.63
C LEU A 62 -53.83 -40.45 -35.19
N ILE A 63 -53.88 -40.87 -36.47
CA ILE A 63 -55.09 -41.39 -37.11
C ILE A 63 -55.66 -42.57 -36.34
N LYS A 64 -54.83 -43.57 -36.02
CA LYS A 64 -55.28 -44.76 -35.28
C LYS A 64 -55.83 -44.40 -33.90
N THR A 65 -55.17 -43.46 -33.22
CA THR A 65 -55.56 -43.00 -31.89
C THR A 65 -56.91 -42.29 -31.92
N LEU A 66 -57.13 -41.37 -32.88
CA LEU A 66 -58.38 -40.62 -33.03
C LEU A 66 -59.53 -41.51 -33.51
N GLN A 67 -59.28 -42.45 -34.43
CA GLN A 67 -60.28 -43.42 -34.85
C GLN A 67 -60.82 -44.24 -33.67
N ASN A 68 -59.91 -44.75 -32.83
CA ASN A 68 -60.30 -45.49 -31.63
C ASN A 68 -61.08 -44.60 -30.64
N HIS A 69 -60.66 -43.35 -30.50
CA HIS A 69 -61.31 -42.36 -29.65
C HIS A 69 -62.75 -42.08 -30.07
N TRP A 70 -62.97 -41.76 -31.35
CA TRP A 70 -64.32 -41.54 -31.88
C TRP A 70 -65.20 -42.78 -31.82
N THR A 71 -64.63 -43.98 -31.99
CA THR A 71 -65.41 -45.21 -31.84
C THR A 71 -65.99 -45.32 -30.42
N GLN A 72 -65.20 -45.02 -29.38
CA GLN A 72 -65.69 -45.02 -27.99
C GLN A 72 -66.72 -43.91 -27.75
N LEU A 73 -66.48 -42.72 -28.29
CA LEU A 73 -67.39 -41.58 -28.18
C LEU A 73 -68.79 -41.92 -28.72
N PHE A 74 -68.86 -42.48 -29.92
CA PHE A 74 -70.13 -42.80 -30.58
C PHE A 74 -70.80 -44.09 -30.06
N ASP A 75 -70.02 -45.02 -29.51
CA ASP A 75 -70.53 -46.16 -28.74
C ASP A 75 -71.20 -45.75 -27.42
N GLY A 76 -71.00 -44.50 -26.98
CA GLY A 76 -71.44 -43.99 -25.69
C GLY A 76 -70.60 -44.47 -24.51
N LYS A 77 -69.35 -44.91 -24.77
CA LYS A 77 -68.38 -45.29 -23.74
C LYS A 77 -67.62 -44.05 -23.26
N VAL A 78 -68.35 -43.07 -22.75
CA VAL A 78 -67.79 -41.83 -22.21
C VAL A 78 -67.55 -42.02 -20.71
N ASP A 79 -66.46 -42.72 -20.38
CA ASP A 79 -66.00 -43.01 -19.02
C ASP A 79 -64.68 -42.28 -18.68
N GLU A 80 -64.07 -42.58 -17.54
CA GLU A 80 -62.79 -41.98 -17.17
C GLU A 80 -61.63 -42.33 -18.13
N ASN A 81 -61.68 -43.49 -18.79
CA ASN A 81 -60.66 -43.88 -19.76
C ASN A 81 -60.79 -43.06 -21.05
N PHE A 82 -62.01 -42.75 -21.46
CA PHE A 82 -62.26 -41.83 -22.56
C PHE A 82 -61.65 -40.45 -22.28
N VAL A 83 -61.86 -39.90 -21.08
CA VAL A 83 -61.27 -38.62 -20.65
C VAL A 83 -59.73 -38.68 -20.67
N LYS A 84 -59.12 -39.77 -20.17
CA LYS A 84 -57.66 -39.95 -20.23
C LYS A 84 -57.15 -39.99 -21.67
N GLN A 85 -57.90 -40.60 -22.58
CA GLN A 85 -57.54 -40.64 -23.99
C GLN A 85 -57.63 -39.25 -24.63
N ALA A 86 -58.70 -38.50 -24.39
CA ALA A 86 -58.84 -37.11 -24.83
C ALA A 86 -57.69 -36.23 -24.30
N ASN A 87 -57.31 -36.40 -23.03
CA ASN A 87 -56.19 -35.69 -22.42
C ASN A 87 -54.87 -35.98 -23.15
N ARG A 88 -54.59 -37.25 -23.44
CA ARG A 88 -53.38 -37.66 -24.17
C ARG A 88 -53.38 -37.10 -25.60
N ILE A 89 -54.54 -37.09 -26.25
CA ILE A 89 -54.71 -36.49 -27.57
C ILE A 89 -54.38 -34.99 -27.50
N GLY A 90 -54.93 -34.24 -26.55
CA GLY A 90 -54.65 -32.80 -26.36
C GLY A 90 -53.16 -32.50 -26.11
N GLN A 91 -52.52 -33.27 -25.23
CA GLN A 91 -51.07 -33.17 -24.96
C GLN A 91 -50.22 -33.45 -26.20
N THR A 92 -50.60 -34.46 -26.98
CA THR A 92 -49.88 -34.84 -28.21
C THR A 92 -50.03 -33.75 -29.28
N HIS A 93 -51.21 -33.14 -29.39
CA HIS A 93 -51.43 -32.00 -30.29
C HIS A 93 -50.56 -30.80 -29.89
N GLU A 94 -50.40 -30.49 -28.59
CA GLU A 94 -49.47 -29.45 -28.11
C GLU A 94 -48.02 -29.76 -28.48
N THR A 95 -47.60 -31.01 -28.26
CA THR A 95 -46.24 -31.47 -28.56
C THR A 95 -45.88 -31.28 -30.03
N HIS A 96 -46.85 -31.49 -30.92
CA HIS A 96 -46.69 -31.42 -32.37
C HIS A 96 -47.16 -30.10 -32.99
N GLY A 97 -47.47 -29.08 -32.18
CA GLY A 97 -47.85 -27.75 -32.68
C GLY A 97 -49.21 -27.69 -33.39
N ILE A 98 -50.06 -28.71 -33.24
CA ILE A 98 -51.39 -28.72 -33.83
C ILE A 98 -52.30 -27.81 -33.01
N THR A 99 -52.47 -26.58 -33.48
CA THR A 99 -53.17 -25.55 -32.70
C THR A 99 -54.67 -25.83 -32.56
N PRO A 100 -55.33 -25.27 -31.52
CA PRO A 100 -56.78 -25.30 -31.37
C PRO A 100 -57.54 -24.84 -32.61
N LYS A 101 -56.98 -23.85 -33.33
CA LYS A 101 -57.53 -23.34 -34.59
C LYS A 101 -57.63 -24.45 -35.64
N LEU A 102 -56.54 -25.21 -35.85
CA LEU A 102 -56.52 -26.33 -36.80
C LEU A 102 -57.47 -27.44 -36.37
N TYR A 103 -57.41 -27.79 -35.10
CA TYR A 103 -58.23 -28.85 -34.50
C TYR A 103 -59.73 -28.56 -34.65
N ILE A 104 -60.19 -27.36 -34.28
CA ILE A 104 -61.59 -26.96 -34.39
C ILE A 104 -62.03 -26.86 -35.86
N ALA A 105 -61.18 -26.34 -36.74
CA ALA A 105 -61.49 -26.22 -38.18
C ALA A 105 -61.74 -27.59 -38.83
N THR A 106 -60.92 -28.60 -38.51
CA THR A 106 -61.11 -29.95 -39.03
C THR A 106 -62.27 -30.68 -38.37
N TYR A 107 -62.56 -30.42 -37.08
CA TYR A 107 -63.80 -30.90 -36.45
C TYR A 107 -65.05 -30.31 -37.10
N ASN A 108 -65.04 -29.03 -37.47
CA ASN A 108 -66.16 -28.39 -38.17
C ASN A 108 -66.43 -29.08 -39.51
N ALA A 109 -65.40 -29.28 -40.33
CA ALA A 109 -65.55 -29.94 -41.63
C ALA A 109 -66.12 -31.37 -41.53
N ILE A 110 -65.74 -32.11 -40.49
CA ILE A 110 -66.24 -33.48 -40.26
C ILE A 110 -67.68 -33.46 -39.72
N THR A 111 -67.98 -32.53 -38.82
CA THR A 111 -69.32 -32.36 -38.25
C THR A 111 -70.32 -31.95 -39.33
N ASP A 112 -69.96 -31.00 -40.21
CA ASP A 112 -70.78 -30.58 -41.34
C ASP A 112 -71.11 -31.77 -42.27
N ALA A 113 -70.10 -32.57 -42.64
CA ALA A 113 -70.27 -33.75 -43.46
C ALA A 113 -71.15 -34.83 -42.81
N LEU A 114 -71.08 -34.96 -41.48
CA LEU A 114 -71.95 -35.87 -40.71
C LEU A 114 -73.39 -35.36 -40.66
N ILE A 115 -73.59 -34.07 -40.39
CA ILE A 115 -74.90 -33.43 -40.35
C ILE A 115 -75.61 -33.56 -41.70
N GLU A 116 -74.92 -33.26 -42.81
CA GLU A 116 -75.47 -33.41 -44.16
C GLU A 116 -75.91 -34.86 -44.44
N ALA A 117 -75.06 -35.84 -44.07
CA ALA A 117 -75.37 -37.26 -44.23
C ALA A 117 -76.60 -37.69 -43.39
N ILE A 118 -76.71 -37.20 -42.15
CA ILE A 118 -77.84 -37.48 -41.25
C ILE A 118 -79.13 -36.86 -41.81
N ILE A 119 -79.11 -35.59 -42.18
CA ILE A 119 -80.27 -34.89 -42.75
C ILE A 119 -80.74 -35.60 -44.02
N THR A 120 -79.81 -35.97 -44.91
CA THR A 120 -80.13 -36.67 -46.16
C THR A 120 -80.77 -38.03 -45.90
N ARG A 121 -80.23 -38.82 -44.96
CA ARG A 121 -80.74 -40.16 -44.63
C ARG A 121 -82.11 -40.16 -43.95
N PHE A 122 -82.37 -39.15 -43.12
CA PHE A 122 -83.60 -38.99 -42.34
C PHE A 122 -84.52 -37.89 -42.88
N ARG A 123 -84.40 -37.54 -44.18
CA ARG A 123 -85.14 -36.43 -44.83
C ARG A 123 -86.66 -36.47 -44.67
N TRP A 124 -87.22 -37.66 -44.46
CA TRP A 124 -88.67 -37.87 -44.27
C TRP A 124 -89.10 -37.89 -42.80
N ASN A 125 -88.16 -37.78 -41.86
CA ASN A 125 -88.39 -37.73 -40.43
C ASN A 125 -87.56 -36.61 -39.79
N ALA A 126 -88.00 -35.38 -40.03
CA ALA A 126 -87.29 -34.17 -39.58
C ALA A 126 -87.07 -34.13 -38.06
N GLY A 127 -88.02 -34.62 -37.26
CA GLY A 127 -87.87 -34.69 -35.80
C GLY A 127 -86.76 -35.66 -35.36
N GLN A 128 -86.63 -36.80 -36.05
CA GLN A 128 -85.53 -37.74 -35.80
C GLN A 128 -84.19 -37.18 -36.27
N ALA A 129 -84.14 -36.55 -37.44
CA ALA A 129 -82.93 -35.90 -37.95
C ALA A 129 -82.44 -34.80 -36.98
N ALA A 130 -83.34 -33.92 -36.53
CA ALA A 130 -83.03 -32.86 -35.58
C ALA A 130 -82.49 -33.42 -34.25
N ASN A 131 -83.12 -34.46 -33.70
CA ASN A 131 -82.65 -35.06 -32.45
C ASN A 131 -81.24 -35.68 -32.58
N ILE A 132 -80.96 -36.36 -33.69
CA ILE A 132 -79.63 -36.95 -33.95
C ILE A 132 -78.57 -35.86 -34.16
N VAL A 133 -78.89 -34.80 -34.91
CA VAL A 133 -77.96 -33.67 -35.14
C VAL A 133 -77.65 -32.93 -33.84
N THR A 134 -78.66 -32.64 -33.00
CA THR A 134 -78.43 -32.02 -31.69
C THR A 134 -77.58 -32.91 -30.80
N SER A 135 -77.87 -34.22 -30.76
CA SER A 135 -77.08 -35.19 -29.99
C SER A 135 -75.63 -35.30 -30.47
N LEU A 136 -75.42 -35.29 -31.79
CA LEU A 136 -74.09 -35.31 -32.40
C LEU A 136 -73.32 -34.04 -32.03
N THR A 137 -73.97 -32.88 -32.13
CA THR A 137 -73.35 -31.59 -31.82
C THR A 137 -72.92 -31.52 -30.35
N SER A 138 -73.79 -31.94 -29.42
CA SER A 138 -73.44 -32.00 -27.98
C SER A 138 -72.23 -32.88 -27.71
N VAL A 139 -72.21 -34.09 -28.30
CA VAL A 139 -71.13 -35.07 -28.08
C VAL A 139 -69.81 -34.64 -28.75
N MET A 140 -69.86 -34.02 -29.93
CA MET A 140 -68.67 -33.45 -30.59
C MET A 140 -68.13 -32.24 -29.81
N LEU A 141 -68.99 -31.37 -29.28
CA LEU A 141 -68.56 -30.22 -28.47
C LEU A 141 -67.92 -30.65 -27.15
N LEU A 142 -68.43 -31.71 -26.49
CA LEU A 142 -67.77 -32.28 -25.31
C LEU A 142 -66.37 -32.80 -25.65
N ASP A 143 -66.22 -33.52 -26.77
CA ASP A 143 -64.96 -34.09 -27.21
C ASP A 143 -63.90 -33.03 -27.56
N ILE A 144 -64.35 -31.97 -28.25
CA ILE A 144 -63.54 -30.78 -28.53
C ILE A 144 -63.11 -30.11 -27.23
N GLU A 145 -64.02 -29.91 -26.30
CA GLU A 145 -63.72 -29.25 -25.02
C GLU A 145 -62.72 -30.06 -24.18
N LEU A 146 -62.91 -31.38 -24.03
CA LEU A 146 -61.97 -32.25 -23.31
C LEU A 146 -60.56 -32.16 -23.87
N THR A 147 -60.43 -32.26 -25.19
CA THR A 147 -59.13 -32.23 -25.87
C THR A 147 -58.49 -30.85 -25.82
N LEU A 148 -59.30 -29.79 -25.98
CA LEU A 148 -58.82 -28.40 -25.94
C LEU A 148 -58.37 -28.01 -24.52
N THR A 149 -59.11 -28.39 -23.49
CA THR A 149 -58.72 -28.17 -22.09
C THR A 149 -57.36 -28.82 -21.81
N ALA A 150 -57.16 -30.08 -22.22
CA ALA A 150 -55.89 -30.75 -22.06
C ALA A 150 -54.73 -30.14 -22.87
N TYR A 151 -55.00 -29.65 -24.09
CA TYR A 151 -54.03 -28.89 -24.87
C TYR A 151 -53.61 -27.61 -24.14
N CYS A 152 -54.59 -26.84 -23.64
CA CYS A 152 -54.35 -25.59 -22.93
C CYS A 152 -53.53 -25.83 -21.65
N ASP A 153 -53.85 -26.89 -20.90
CA ASP A 153 -53.09 -27.29 -19.70
C ASP A 153 -51.64 -27.66 -20.06
N ALA A 154 -51.44 -28.48 -21.08
CA ALA A 154 -50.10 -28.85 -21.54
C ALA A 154 -49.28 -27.63 -22.00
N SER A 155 -49.92 -26.72 -22.75
CA SER A 155 -49.28 -25.49 -23.23
C SER A 155 -48.99 -24.51 -22.08
N ALA A 156 -49.82 -24.48 -21.04
CA ALA A 156 -49.56 -23.70 -19.84
C ALA A 156 -48.33 -24.23 -19.09
N VAL A 157 -48.22 -25.54 -18.90
CA VAL A 157 -47.05 -26.18 -18.27
C VAL A 157 -45.77 -25.92 -19.06
N LYS A 158 -45.79 -26.10 -20.38
CA LYS A 158 -44.61 -25.83 -21.24
C LYS A 158 -44.15 -24.38 -21.17
N ARG A 159 -45.09 -23.43 -21.23
CA ARG A 159 -44.78 -21.99 -21.10
C ARG A 159 -44.25 -21.65 -19.71
N HIS A 160 -44.79 -22.27 -18.67
CA HIS A 160 -44.31 -22.10 -17.30
C HIS A 160 -42.87 -22.59 -17.15
N ASN A 161 -42.58 -23.84 -17.56
CA ASN A 161 -41.23 -24.40 -17.51
C ASN A 161 -40.22 -23.57 -18.33
N ALA A 162 -40.61 -23.12 -19.53
CA ALA A 162 -39.76 -22.25 -20.34
C ALA A 162 -39.47 -20.91 -19.65
N SER A 163 -40.46 -20.33 -18.97
CA SER A 163 -40.28 -19.10 -18.19
C SER A 163 -39.39 -19.32 -16.96
N GLU A 164 -39.54 -20.45 -16.26
CA GLU A 164 -38.71 -20.81 -15.11
C GLU A 164 -37.26 -21.06 -15.52
N ASN A 165 -37.03 -21.82 -16.60
CA ASN A 165 -35.69 -22.05 -17.14
C ASN A 165 -35.03 -20.75 -17.61
N ALA A 166 -35.77 -19.84 -18.25
CA ALA A 166 -35.25 -18.53 -18.66
C ALA A 166 -34.88 -17.64 -17.46
N PHE A 167 -35.67 -17.68 -16.38
CA PHE A 167 -35.34 -16.99 -15.13
C PHE A 167 -34.11 -17.59 -14.47
N ALA A 168 -34.05 -18.92 -14.37
CA ALA A 168 -32.91 -19.66 -13.82
C ALA A 168 -31.62 -19.38 -14.61
N ASP A 169 -31.71 -19.32 -15.94
CA ASP A 169 -30.62 -18.93 -16.82
C ASP A 169 -30.09 -17.53 -16.48
N GLN A 170 -30.96 -16.51 -16.41
CA GLN A 170 -30.53 -15.16 -16.04
C GLN A 170 -29.95 -15.10 -14.61
N GLN A 171 -30.53 -15.84 -13.68
CA GLN A 171 -30.07 -15.88 -12.29
C GLN A 171 -28.68 -16.50 -12.18
N LEU A 172 -28.38 -17.58 -12.92
CA LEU A 172 -27.05 -18.17 -12.92
C LEU A 172 -25.98 -17.17 -13.38
N ASP A 173 -26.25 -16.35 -14.39
CA ASP A 173 -25.29 -15.34 -14.88
C ASP A 173 -24.97 -14.33 -13.79
N ARG A 174 -26.01 -13.81 -13.12
CA ARG A 174 -25.85 -12.86 -12.01
C ARG A 174 -25.10 -13.47 -10.83
N THR A 175 -25.40 -14.73 -10.49
CA THR A 175 -24.71 -15.44 -9.41
C THR A 175 -23.23 -15.68 -9.73
N MET A 176 -22.89 -15.99 -10.98
CA MET A 176 -21.49 -16.14 -11.41
C MET A 176 -20.74 -14.81 -11.44
N GLU A 177 -21.37 -13.73 -11.90
CA GLU A 177 -20.81 -12.38 -11.83
C GLU A 177 -20.55 -11.94 -10.38
N LEU A 178 -21.53 -12.19 -9.50
CA LEU A 178 -21.39 -11.91 -8.06
C LEU A 178 -20.24 -12.72 -7.44
N SER A 179 -20.09 -13.99 -7.83
CA SER A 179 -18.98 -14.84 -7.36
C SER A 179 -17.63 -14.30 -7.79
N VAL A 180 -17.46 -13.88 -9.04
CA VAL A 180 -16.19 -13.28 -9.48
C VAL A 180 -15.92 -11.97 -8.74
N ALA A 181 -16.94 -11.13 -8.56
CA ALA A 181 -16.80 -9.85 -7.85
C ALA A 181 -16.42 -10.04 -6.37
N ILE A 182 -17.06 -10.95 -5.65
CA ILE A 182 -16.76 -11.19 -4.24
C ILE A 182 -15.37 -11.79 -4.04
N ASN A 183 -14.94 -12.70 -4.93
CA ASN A 183 -13.58 -13.24 -4.93
C ASN A 183 -12.53 -12.14 -5.19
N GLN A 184 -12.82 -11.19 -6.09
CA GLN A 184 -11.95 -10.05 -6.33
C GLN A 184 -11.85 -9.13 -5.10
N SER A 185 -12.95 -8.93 -4.36
CA SER A 185 -12.93 -8.22 -3.08
C SER A 185 -12.08 -8.95 -2.02
N ALA A 186 -12.13 -10.28 -1.98
CA ALA A 186 -11.29 -11.09 -1.10
C ALA A 186 -9.79 -10.93 -1.41
N VAL A 187 -9.42 -10.97 -2.70
CA VAL A 187 -8.04 -10.70 -3.13
C VAL A 187 -7.58 -9.29 -2.72
N SER A 188 -8.45 -8.29 -2.85
CA SER A 188 -8.14 -6.92 -2.43
C SER A 188 -7.89 -6.83 -0.92
N ASN A 189 -8.68 -7.54 -0.11
CA ASN A 189 -8.49 -7.62 1.34
C ASN A 189 -7.17 -8.32 1.71
N ALA A 190 -6.83 -9.42 1.02
CA ALA A 190 -5.56 -10.12 1.21
C ALA A 190 -4.36 -9.18 0.92
N ARG A 191 -4.40 -8.42 -0.18
CA ARG A 191 -3.36 -7.41 -0.48
C ARG A 191 -3.29 -6.33 0.59
N MET A 192 -4.43 -5.89 1.11
CA MET A 192 -4.47 -4.86 2.15
C MET A 192 -3.82 -5.34 3.45
N MET A 193 -3.96 -6.62 3.82
CA MET A 193 -3.27 -7.20 4.97
C MET A 193 -1.75 -7.10 4.85
N ASN A 194 -1.17 -7.41 3.69
CA ASN A 194 0.27 -7.30 3.47
C ASN A 194 0.78 -5.86 3.59
N VAL A 195 0.02 -4.89 3.07
CA VAL A 195 0.36 -3.46 3.22
C VAL A 195 0.33 -3.04 4.68
N ILE A 196 -0.66 -3.50 5.45
CA ILE A 196 -0.80 -3.19 6.87
C ILE A 196 0.35 -3.78 7.68
N GLU A 197 0.77 -5.02 7.39
CA GLU A 197 1.94 -5.62 8.02
C GLU A 197 3.22 -4.82 7.73
N ASP A 198 3.38 -4.32 6.50
CA ASP A 198 4.52 -3.46 6.15
C ASP A 198 4.50 -2.11 6.89
N VAL A 199 3.32 -1.50 7.01
CA VAL A 199 3.13 -0.27 7.81
C VAL A 199 3.46 -0.53 9.28
N ASP A 200 3.03 -1.66 9.86
CA ASP A 200 3.33 -2.01 11.25
C ASP A 200 4.83 -2.15 11.50
N ARG A 201 5.54 -2.90 10.63
CA ARG A 201 7.01 -3.04 10.73
C ARG A 201 7.73 -1.70 10.61
N LYS A 202 7.29 -0.83 9.70
CA LYS A 202 7.84 0.53 9.55
C LYS A 202 7.58 1.37 10.79
N ALA A 203 6.38 1.30 11.37
CA ALA A 203 6.05 2.02 12.60
C ALA A 203 6.93 1.56 13.77
N GLN A 204 7.16 0.25 13.92
CA GLN A 204 8.09 -0.30 14.93
C GLN A 204 9.52 0.20 14.73
N SER A 205 10.02 0.22 13.49
CA SER A 205 11.35 0.74 13.17
C SER A 205 11.48 2.23 13.50
N ILE A 206 10.45 3.02 13.23
CA ILE A 206 10.44 4.45 13.59
C ILE A 206 10.41 4.61 15.12
N SER A 207 9.62 3.81 15.83
CA SER A 207 9.61 3.81 17.30
C SER A 207 11.00 3.57 17.90
N ALA A 208 11.74 2.58 17.36
CA ALA A 208 13.11 2.32 17.80
C ALA A 208 14.05 3.51 17.51
N ALA A 209 13.90 4.16 16.36
CA ALA A 209 14.68 5.35 16.01
C ALA A 209 14.37 6.54 16.92
N ILE A 210 13.11 6.71 17.35
CA ILE A 210 12.69 7.72 18.33
C ILE A 210 13.39 7.50 19.66
N ASP A 211 13.41 6.27 20.17
CA ASP A 211 14.08 5.97 21.45
C ASP A 211 15.58 6.29 21.40
N GLN A 212 16.24 6.00 20.26
CA GLN A 212 17.63 6.42 20.03
C GLN A 212 17.77 7.95 19.97
N MET A 213 16.81 8.66 19.39
CA MET A 213 16.82 10.12 19.33
C MET A 213 16.71 10.76 20.72
N VAL A 214 15.81 10.26 21.57
CA VAL A 214 15.66 10.72 22.97
C VAL A 214 16.96 10.53 23.75
N SER A 215 17.62 9.39 23.58
CA SER A 215 18.94 9.13 24.17
C SER A 215 20.00 10.10 23.64
N GLY A 216 20.02 10.34 22.33
CA GLY A 216 20.92 11.30 21.69
C GLY A 216 20.75 12.73 22.21
N ILE A 217 19.50 13.20 22.34
CA ILE A 217 19.17 14.52 22.91
C ILE A 217 19.70 14.63 24.34
N SER A 218 19.50 13.59 25.16
CA SER A 218 19.99 13.55 26.54
C SER A 218 21.51 13.64 26.61
N HIS A 219 22.22 12.94 25.72
CA HIS A 219 23.68 13.03 25.62
C HIS A 219 24.19 14.41 25.20
N ILE A 220 23.52 15.06 24.24
CA ILE A 220 23.90 16.42 23.81
C ILE A 220 23.67 17.41 24.95
N ALA A 221 22.56 17.28 25.69
CA ALA A 221 22.27 18.14 26.83
C ALA A 221 23.35 18.04 27.92
N GLU A 222 23.78 16.82 28.25
CA GLU A 222 24.84 16.59 29.24
C GLU A 222 26.19 17.16 28.79
N ASN A 223 26.58 16.90 27.54
CA ASN A 223 27.81 17.46 26.95
C ASN A 223 27.76 19.00 26.88
N GLY A 224 26.60 19.56 26.58
CA GLY A 224 26.37 21.02 26.60
C GLY A 224 26.61 21.59 27.99
N ARG A 225 26.05 20.96 29.04
CA ARG A 225 26.26 21.40 30.42
C ARG A 225 27.73 21.35 30.83
N ALA A 226 28.42 20.25 30.54
CA ALA A 226 29.86 20.13 30.80
C ALA A 226 30.69 21.20 30.05
N ALA A 227 30.32 21.53 28.81
CA ALA A 227 30.99 22.58 28.06
C ALA A 227 30.75 23.99 28.64
N ALA A 228 29.57 24.25 29.22
CA ALA A 228 29.26 25.53 29.85
C ALA A 228 30.02 25.70 31.18
N ASP A 229 30.14 24.62 31.95
CA ASP A 229 30.95 24.61 33.18
C ASP A 229 32.42 24.90 32.84
N ASN A 230 32.99 24.21 31.85
CA ASN A 230 34.35 24.45 31.37
C ASN A 230 34.57 25.90 30.88
N ALA A 231 33.59 26.47 30.16
CA ALA A 231 33.66 27.86 29.71
C ALA A 231 33.63 28.83 30.90
N THR A 232 32.83 28.55 31.93
CA THR A 232 32.74 29.35 33.16
C THR A 232 34.04 29.30 33.96
N ASP A 233 34.67 28.13 34.06
CA ASP A 233 35.98 27.96 34.67
C ASP A 233 37.07 28.74 33.91
N ALA A 234 37.04 28.69 32.58
CA ALA A 234 37.97 29.46 31.75
C ALA A 234 37.77 30.99 31.88
N ILE A 235 36.52 31.48 32.01
CA ILE A 235 36.24 32.89 32.32
C ILE A 235 36.83 33.28 33.68
N THR A 236 36.72 32.41 34.67
CA THR A 236 37.29 32.66 36.00
C THR A 236 38.82 32.70 35.95
N ALA A 237 39.43 31.72 35.27
CA ALA A 237 40.88 31.65 35.09
C ALA A 237 41.44 32.87 34.35
N THR A 238 40.77 33.33 33.28
CA THR A 238 41.19 34.52 32.52
C THR A 238 41.04 35.80 33.34
N ARG A 239 39.98 35.96 34.14
CA ARG A 239 39.84 37.10 35.07
C ARG A 239 40.95 37.14 36.12
N ASN A 240 41.28 35.99 36.70
CA ASN A 240 42.40 35.87 37.63
C ASN A 240 43.73 36.20 36.93
N GLY A 241 43.95 35.68 35.72
CA GLY A 241 45.12 35.99 34.90
C GLY A 241 45.25 37.49 34.60
N GLN A 242 44.15 38.16 34.25
CA GLN A 242 44.13 39.62 34.04
C GLN A 242 44.51 40.38 35.31
N GLN A 243 44.08 39.92 36.49
CA GLN A 243 44.49 40.53 37.75
C GLN A 243 46.00 40.37 37.99
N THR A 244 46.54 39.16 37.82
CA THR A 244 47.98 38.90 37.97
C THR A 244 48.81 39.74 36.99
N VAL A 245 48.34 39.93 35.75
CA VAL A 245 49.00 40.79 34.77
C VAL A 245 48.99 42.26 35.21
N ARG A 246 47.88 42.76 35.77
CA ARG A 246 47.83 44.13 36.32
C ARG A 246 48.82 44.33 37.46
N GLU A 247 48.96 43.35 38.35
CA GLU A 247 49.94 43.36 39.44
C GLU A 247 51.38 43.34 38.90
N ALA A 248 51.64 42.56 37.84
CA ALA A 248 52.94 42.52 37.17
C ALA A 248 53.28 43.85 36.47
N VAL A 249 52.32 44.51 35.82
CA VAL A 249 52.52 45.83 35.22
C VAL A 249 52.86 46.87 36.30
N GLY A 250 52.14 46.87 37.43
CA GLY A 250 52.47 47.74 38.57
C GLY A 250 53.88 47.50 39.12
N SER A 251 54.27 46.23 39.25
CA SER A 251 55.63 45.86 39.68
C SER A 251 56.71 46.35 38.68
N MET A 252 56.42 46.33 37.38
CA MET A 252 57.34 46.88 36.37
C MET A 252 57.45 48.40 36.45
N ASP A 253 56.36 49.09 36.75
CA ASP A 253 56.35 50.54 36.97
C ASP A 253 57.21 50.92 38.19
N ASP A 254 57.08 50.17 39.29
CA ASP A 254 57.93 50.33 40.49
C ASP A 254 59.42 50.12 40.16
N ILE A 255 59.75 49.12 39.35
CA ILE A 255 61.14 48.88 38.90
C ILE A 255 61.62 50.02 38.00
N ALA A 256 60.79 50.52 37.07
CA ALA A 256 61.14 51.66 36.21
C ALA A 256 61.47 52.89 37.06
N HIS A 257 60.66 53.18 38.08
CA HIS A 257 60.91 54.25 39.03
C HIS A 257 62.22 54.06 39.81
N ALA A 258 62.49 52.86 40.31
CA ALA A 258 63.72 52.55 41.03
C ALA A 258 64.97 52.70 40.14
N VAL A 259 64.92 52.23 38.89
CA VAL A 259 66.00 52.39 37.90
C VAL A 259 66.22 53.87 37.55
N SER A 260 65.13 54.63 37.39
CA SER A 260 65.21 56.07 37.12
C SER A 260 65.83 56.85 38.29
N ASP A 261 65.45 56.56 39.53
CA ASP A 261 66.04 57.20 40.72
C ASP A 261 67.53 56.84 40.86
N ALA A 262 67.87 55.57 40.64
CA ALA A 262 69.26 55.12 40.63
C ALA A 262 70.09 55.82 39.55
N SER A 263 69.55 55.98 38.35
CA SER A 263 70.20 56.73 37.27
C SER A 263 70.49 58.18 37.68
N GLY A 264 69.51 58.89 38.25
CA GLY A 264 69.70 60.27 38.68
C GLY A 264 70.74 60.43 39.80
N ARG A 265 70.83 59.45 40.72
CA ARG A 265 71.88 59.41 41.76
C ARG A 265 73.27 59.17 41.18
N VAL A 266 73.37 58.32 40.15
CA VAL A 266 74.62 58.02 39.45
C VAL A 266 75.07 59.23 38.62
N ASP A 267 74.16 59.94 37.97
CA ASP A 267 74.47 61.19 37.26
C ASP A 267 75.04 62.26 38.22
N ALA A 268 74.45 62.40 39.42
CA ALA A 268 74.97 63.29 40.45
C ALA A 268 76.38 62.88 40.94
N LEU A 269 76.67 61.57 41.00
CA LEU A 269 78.00 61.06 41.32
C LEU A 269 79.01 61.32 40.19
N ALA A 270 78.57 61.24 38.93
CA ALA A 270 79.38 61.57 37.76
C ALA A 270 79.80 63.04 37.80
N GLU A 271 78.84 63.94 38.03
CA GLU A 271 79.09 65.39 38.15
C GLU A 271 80.00 65.73 39.33
N ALA A 272 79.78 65.09 40.49
CA ALA A 272 80.65 65.27 41.65
C ALA A 272 82.09 64.79 41.37
N SER A 273 82.24 63.67 40.66
CA SER A 273 83.55 63.12 40.29
C SER A 273 84.29 64.00 39.28
N GLU A 274 83.57 64.61 38.35
CA GLU A 274 84.11 65.62 37.42
C GLU A 274 84.65 66.85 38.16
N LYS A 275 83.86 67.41 39.08
CA LYS A 275 84.29 68.54 39.94
C LYS A 275 85.52 68.20 40.78
N ILE A 276 85.59 66.98 41.32
CA ILE A 276 86.80 66.54 42.05
C ILE A 276 87.99 66.45 41.09
N GLY A 277 87.80 65.96 39.87
CA GLY A 277 88.84 65.95 38.83
C GLY A 277 89.40 67.35 38.54
N GLU A 278 88.54 68.37 38.43
CA GLU A 278 88.95 69.77 38.26
C GLU A 278 89.78 70.28 39.44
N ILE A 279 89.35 69.99 40.68
CA ILE A 279 90.07 70.37 41.90
C ILE A 279 91.45 69.70 41.94
N VAL A 280 91.53 68.40 41.63
CA VAL A 280 92.79 67.65 41.62
C VAL A 280 93.76 68.22 40.59
N ALA A 281 93.27 68.57 39.39
CA ALA A 281 94.07 69.23 38.36
C ALA A 281 94.60 70.60 38.84
N SER A 282 93.79 71.37 39.58
CA SER A 282 94.24 72.63 40.19
C SER A 282 95.31 72.41 41.26
N ILE A 283 95.20 71.38 42.10
CA ILE A 283 96.21 71.07 43.13
C ILE A 283 97.51 70.61 42.48
N GLU A 284 97.44 69.81 41.42
CA GLU A 284 98.60 69.37 40.63
C GLU A 284 99.34 70.58 40.04
N ALA A 285 98.60 71.55 39.49
CA ALA A 285 99.16 72.81 39.00
C ALA A 285 99.85 73.63 40.12
N ILE A 286 99.21 73.78 41.28
CA ILE A 286 99.78 74.47 42.45
C ILE A 286 101.05 73.75 42.94
N ALA A 287 101.04 72.42 42.99
CA ALA A 287 102.19 71.62 43.38
C ALA A 287 103.36 71.80 42.40
N ALA A 288 103.09 71.84 41.10
CA ALA A 288 104.09 72.11 40.07
C ALA A 288 104.70 73.52 40.20
N GLU A 289 103.86 74.53 40.44
CA GLU A 289 104.29 75.91 40.69
C GLU A 289 105.12 76.01 41.99
N THR A 290 104.68 75.33 43.06
CA THR A 290 105.39 75.27 44.34
C THR A 290 106.75 74.58 44.20
N ASN A 291 106.83 73.51 43.41
CA ASN A 291 108.10 72.84 43.09
C ASN A 291 109.05 73.76 42.32
N LEU A 292 108.54 74.57 41.38
CA LEU A 292 109.32 75.57 40.66
C LEU A 292 109.80 76.70 41.58
N LEU A 293 108.95 77.21 42.47
CA LEU A 293 109.32 78.22 43.47
C LEU A 293 110.38 77.68 44.44
N ALA A 294 110.22 76.44 44.92
CA ALA A 294 111.18 75.79 45.78
C ALA A 294 112.51 75.50 45.08
N LEU A 295 112.48 75.16 43.79
CA LEU A 295 113.68 75.03 42.95
C LEU A 295 114.42 76.36 42.83
N ASN A 296 113.71 77.45 42.54
CA ASN A 296 114.29 78.80 42.48
C ASN A 296 114.89 79.22 43.83
N ALA A 297 114.20 78.93 44.95
CA ALA A 297 114.71 79.19 46.29
C ALA A 297 115.96 78.34 46.62
N THR A 298 116.01 77.09 46.17
CA THR A 298 117.19 76.22 46.32
C THR A 298 118.40 76.78 45.57
N ILE A 299 118.18 77.30 44.35
CA ILE A 299 119.22 77.95 43.54
C ILE A 299 119.75 79.21 44.25
N GLU A 300 118.87 80.07 44.76
CA GLU A 300 119.28 81.31 45.43
C GLU A 300 119.96 81.04 46.79
N ALA A 301 119.51 80.00 47.51
CA ALA A 301 120.17 79.56 48.74
C ALA A 301 121.58 79.01 48.49
N ALA A 302 121.80 78.28 47.39
CA ALA A 302 123.14 77.85 46.97
C ALA A 302 124.03 79.04 46.57
N ARG A 303 123.44 80.10 46.02
CA ARG A 303 124.12 81.34 45.62
C ARG A 303 124.58 82.19 46.81
N ALA A 304 123.86 82.13 47.93
CA ALA A 304 124.18 82.84 49.18
C ALA A 304 125.30 82.19 50.03
N GLY A 305 125.86 81.04 49.60
CA GLY A 305 127.00 80.39 50.26
C GLY A 305 126.71 79.96 51.71
N GLU A 306 127.63 80.23 52.66
CA GLU A 306 127.48 79.84 54.08
C GLU A 306 126.23 80.45 54.76
N ALA A 307 125.80 81.66 54.34
CA ALA A 307 124.62 82.32 54.91
C ALA A 307 123.29 81.70 54.46
N GLY A 308 123.29 80.96 53.34
CA GLY A 308 122.10 80.35 52.74
C GLY A 308 121.78 78.93 53.22
N LYS A 309 122.64 78.29 54.03
CA LYS A 309 122.51 76.87 54.43
C LYS A 309 121.16 76.53 55.08
N GLY A 310 120.66 77.37 55.99
CA GLY A 310 119.35 77.17 56.61
C GLY A 310 118.18 77.31 55.62
N PHE A 311 118.28 78.25 54.68
CA PHE A 311 117.29 78.46 53.62
C PHE A 311 117.29 77.31 52.59
N ALA A 312 118.45 76.74 52.29
CA ALA A 312 118.58 75.61 51.36
C ALA A 312 117.87 74.35 51.90
N VAL A 313 117.93 74.11 53.21
CA VAL A 313 117.19 73.00 53.86
C VAL A 313 115.69 73.19 53.73
N VAL A 314 115.18 74.40 54.02
CA VAL A 314 113.75 74.71 53.88
C VAL A 314 113.28 74.60 52.44
N ALA A 315 114.04 75.14 51.47
CA ALA A 315 113.71 75.05 50.05
C ALA A 315 113.73 73.59 49.55
N GLY A 316 114.67 72.76 50.02
CA GLY A 316 114.70 71.33 49.75
C GLY A 316 113.48 70.59 50.32
N GLU A 317 113.05 70.95 51.52
CA GLU A 317 111.85 70.37 52.17
C GLU A 317 110.56 70.77 51.43
N VAL A 318 110.41 72.04 51.04
CA VAL A 318 109.26 72.51 50.22
C VAL A 318 109.25 71.82 48.86
N LYS A 319 110.42 71.63 48.24
CA LYS A 319 110.54 70.89 46.98
C LYS A 319 110.12 69.44 47.14
N ALA A 320 110.62 68.74 48.17
CA ALA A 320 110.23 67.37 48.46
C ALA A 320 108.71 67.24 48.72
N LEU A 321 108.15 68.16 49.50
CA LEU A 321 106.72 68.22 49.79
C LEU A 321 105.88 68.44 48.52
N SER A 322 106.27 69.39 47.67
CA SER A 322 105.56 69.65 46.40
C SER A 322 105.61 68.45 45.44
N GLN A 323 106.74 67.73 45.38
CA GLN A 323 106.85 66.48 44.60
C GLN A 323 106.02 65.34 45.20
N GLN A 324 105.87 65.30 46.52
CA GLN A 324 105.00 64.35 47.21
C GLN A 324 103.52 64.69 46.94
N THR A 325 103.15 65.98 46.97
CA THR A 325 101.81 66.46 46.61
C THR A 325 101.48 66.11 45.16
N ALA A 326 102.40 66.37 44.21
CA ALA A 326 102.21 66.04 42.80
C ALA A 326 101.95 64.53 42.57
N ARG A 327 102.74 63.67 43.23
CA ARG A 327 102.54 62.21 43.18
C ARG A 327 101.20 61.79 43.78
N ALA A 328 100.83 62.36 44.92
CA ALA A 328 99.54 62.08 45.55
C ALA A 328 98.35 62.54 44.67
N THR A 329 98.45 63.70 44.01
CA THR A 329 97.43 64.16 43.07
C THR A 329 97.34 63.28 41.82
N GLU A 330 98.45 62.75 41.31
CA GLU A 330 98.46 61.82 40.18
C GLU A 330 97.77 60.49 40.53
N GLU A 331 98.01 59.96 41.73
CA GLU A 331 97.28 58.79 42.23
C GLU A 331 95.78 59.06 42.40
N ILE A 332 95.40 60.22 42.94
CA ILE A 332 93.99 60.62 43.07
C ILE A 332 93.35 60.75 41.68
N ARG A 333 94.03 61.39 40.73
CA ARG A 333 93.57 61.56 39.34
C ARG A 333 93.28 60.21 38.69
N SER A 334 94.18 59.24 38.83
CA SER A 334 93.98 57.88 38.33
C SER A 334 92.73 57.22 38.95
N ARG A 335 92.51 57.39 40.26
CA ARG A 335 91.30 56.91 40.94
C ARG A 335 90.02 57.60 40.43
N ILE A 336 90.06 58.91 40.16
CA ILE A 336 88.91 59.65 39.60
C ILE A 336 88.58 59.18 38.19
N VAL A 337 89.58 58.97 37.33
CA VAL A 337 89.36 58.44 35.97
C VAL A 337 88.72 57.05 36.03
N ASN A 338 89.18 56.16 36.91
CA ASN A 338 88.56 54.85 37.10
C ASN A 338 87.12 54.97 37.61
N LEU A 339 86.85 55.85 38.58
CA LEU A 339 85.51 56.10 39.10
C LEU A 339 84.56 56.62 38.01
N GLN A 340 85.02 57.55 37.16
CA GLN A 340 84.25 58.04 36.02
C GLN A 340 83.91 56.91 35.03
N GLY A 341 84.89 56.05 34.73
CA GLY A 341 84.67 54.86 33.89
C GLY A 341 83.66 53.88 34.47
N GLU A 342 83.75 53.57 35.76
CA GLU A 342 82.76 52.72 36.44
C GLU A 342 81.37 53.36 36.46
N THR A 343 81.29 54.67 36.71
CA THR A 343 80.03 55.43 36.72
C THR A 343 79.35 55.38 35.35
N GLN A 344 80.11 55.57 34.26
CA GLN A 344 79.59 55.42 32.90
C GLN A 344 79.08 54.00 32.63
N GLY A 345 79.81 52.97 33.09
CA GLY A 345 79.37 51.58 32.98
C GLY A 345 78.04 51.31 33.71
N ILE A 346 77.81 51.97 34.85
CA ILE A 346 76.55 51.92 35.59
C ILE A 346 75.42 52.62 34.82
N VAL A 347 75.67 53.81 34.25
CA VAL A 347 74.68 54.53 33.42
C VAL A 347 74.23 53.66 32.25
N ASP A 348 75.16 53.04 31.52
CA ASP A 348 74.85 52.14 30.41
C ASP A 348 74.03 50.92 30.88
N ALA A 349 74.33 50.39 32.07
CA ALA A 349 73.56 49.29 32.67
C ALA A 349 72.14 49.72 33.06
N MET A 350 71.96 50.93 33.60
CA MET A 350 70.64 51.50 33.93
C MET A 350 69.81 51.75 32.67
N ALA A 351 70.42 52.27 31.60
CA ALA A 351 69.75 52.44 30.31
C ALA A 351 69.24 51.12 29.74
N ARG A 352 70.07 50.05 29.79
CA ARG A 352 69.64 48.69 29.42
C ARG A 352 68.55 48.14 30.33
N GLY A 353 68.60 48.45 31.63
CA GLY A 353 67.59 48.09 32.61
C GLY A 353 66.23 48.71 32.28
N ASN A 354 66.21 50.01 31.97
CA ASN A 354 64.99 50.72 31.61
C ASN A 354 64.35 50.16 30.32
N ASP A 355 65.17 49.88 29.29
CA ASP A 355 64.72 49.24 28.06
C ASP A 355 64.16 47.82 28.30
N ALA A 356 64.78 47.04 29.18
CA ALA A 356 64.27 45.73 29.58
C ALA A 356 62.92 45.81 30.30
N VAL A 357 62.74 46.80 31.19
CA VAL A 357 61.46 47.04 31.88
C VAL A 357 60.37 47.46 30.90
N SER A 358 60.68 48.38 29.97
CA SER A 358 59.73 48.81 28.93
C SER A 358 59.27 47.64 28.05
N ARG A 359 60.21 46.76 27.63
CA ARG A 359 59.84 45.52 26.94
C ARG A 359 58.96 44.61 27.79
N GLY A 360 59.27 44.47 29.09
CA GLY A 360 58.45 43.71 30.03
C GLY A 360 57.02 44.22 30.12
N GLN A 361 56.83 45.54 30.22
CA GLN A 361 55.50 46.17 30.22
C GLN A 361 54.73 45.89 28.92
N ASN A 362 55.38 46.00 27.76
CA ASN A 362 54.75 45.69 26.48
C ASN A 362 54.25 44.23 26.40
N VAL A 363 55.09 43.28 26.82
CA VAL A 363 54.70 41.86 26.87
C VAL A 363 53.51 41.65 27.80
N MET A 364 53.51 42.27 28.98
CA MET A 364 52.39 42.15 29.92
C MET A 364 51.09 42.73 29.34
N ASN A 365 51.15 43.85 28.63
CA ASN A 365 49.98 44.42 27.96
C ASN A 365 49.42 43.49 26.87
N ASP A 366 50.28 42.81 26.12
CA ASP A 366 49.85 41.81 25.14
C ASP A 366 49.16 40.61 25.80
N VAL A 367 49.71 40.10 26.90
CA VAL A 367 49.08 39.01 27.68
C VAL A 367 47.72 39.45 28.24
N ALA A 368 47.59 40.68 28.73
CA ALA A 368 46.30 41.21 29.21
C ALA A 368 45.23 41.19 28.11
N ARG A 369 45.60 41.59 26.89
CA ARG A 369 44.73 41.59 25.72
C ARG A 369 44.31 40.18 25.34
N GLU A 370 45.26 39.24 25.25
CA GLU A 370 44.97 37.84 24.95
C GLU A 370 44.04 37.19 25.98
N MET A 371 44.24 37.48 27.28
CA MET A 371 43.33 37.00 28.33
C MET A 371 41.91 37.56 28.18
N GLY A 372 41.78 38.83 27.77
CA GLY A 372 40.50 39.43 27.45
C GLY A 372 39.81 38.76 26.25
N ASP A 373 40.57 38.49 25.20
CA ASP A 373 40.06 37.80 24.00
C ASP A 373 39.57 36.38 24.34
N ILE A 374 40.32 35.63 25.17
CA ILE A 374 39.88 34.29 25.64
C ILE A 374 38.58 34.40 26.44
N GLY A 375 38.50 35.35 27.38
CA GLY A 375 37.28 35.58 28.17
C GLY A 375 36.06 35.83 27.30
N SER A 376 36.18 36.71 26.29
CA SER A 376 35.08 37.02 25.37
C SER A 376 34.62 35.82 24.52
N LYS A 377 35.56 34.98 24.08
CA LYS A 377 35.26 33.74 23.33
C LYS A 377 34.56 32.70 24.20
N MET A 378 34.91 32.63 25.48
CA MET A 378 34.24 31.74 26.44
C MET A 378 32.82 32.23 26.76
N GLU A 379 32.62 33.54 26.88
CA GLU A 379 31.27 34.11 27.00
C GLU A 379 30.39 33.83 25.76
N ASP A 380 30.97 33.87 24.55
CA ASP A 380 30.26 33.44 23.33
C ASP A 380 29.92 31.94 23.35
N THR A 381 30.84 31.11 23.85
CA THR A 381 30.63 29.66 23.99
C THR A 381 29.46 29.37 24.93
N THR A 382 29.40 30.03 26.08
CA THR A 382 28.28 29.89 27.03
C THR A 382 26.94 30.30 26.41
N ARG A 383 26.90 31.39 25.63
CA ARG A 383 25.69 31.82 24.91
C ARG A 383 25.23 30.77 23.89
N ARG A 384 26.15 30.24 23.08
CA ARG A 384 25.83 29.17 22.11
C ARG A 384 25.31 27.90 22.77
N ILE A 385 25.81 27.55 23.94
CA ILE A 385 25.30 26.39 24.69
C ILE A 385 23.88 26.63 25.22
N ALA A 386 23.57 27.86 25.64
CA ALA A 386 22.21 28.22 25.99
C ALA A 386 21.26 28.08 24.78
N ASP A 387 21.68 28.54 23.60
CA ASP A 387 20.90 28.36 22.36
C ASP A 387 20.69 26.87 22.02
N ILE A 388 21.73 26.04 22.15
CA ILE A 388 21.63 24.59 21.99
C ILE A 388 20.60 24.00 22.95
N SER A 389 20.59 24.45 24.21
CA SER A 389 19.63 23.97 25.22
C SER A 389 18.18 24.27 24.81
N THR A 390 17.91 25.45 24.24
CA THR A 390 16.60 25.79 23.69
C THR A 390 16.22 24.90 22.50
N ILE A 391 17.16 24.66 21.57
CA ILE A 391 16.93 23.76 20.42
C ILE A 391 16.62 22.34 20.89
N LEU A 392 17.32 21.83 21.91
CA LEU A 392 17.06 20.49 22.45
C LEU A 392 15.68 20.38 23.11
N ASP A 393 15.18 21.43 23.75
CA ASP A 393 13.81 21.46 24.28
C ASP A 393 12.76 21.39 23.16
N GLU A 394 12.95 22.13 22.07
CA GLU A 394 12.11 22.04 20.88
C GLU A 394 12.20 20.66 20.22
N GLN A 395 13.39 20.09 20.15
CA GLN A 395 13.61 18.77 19.57
C GLN A 395 12.97 17.66 20.41
N ASN A 396 12.97 17.77 21.75
CA ASN A 396 12.22 16.86 22.61
C ASN A 396 10.72 16.91 22.31
N LYS A 397 10.13 18.11 22.23
CA LYS A 397 8.70 18.28 21.90
C LYS A 397 8.35 17.71 20.51
N ALA A 398 9.23 17.93 19.53
CA ALA A 398 9.07 17.35 18.20
C ALA A 398 9.13 15.81 18.26
N THR A 399 10.05 15.26 19.04
CA THR A 399 10.21 13.82 19.23
C THR A 399 8.97 13.19 19.88
N ASP A 400 8.40 13.85 20.90
CA ASP A 400 7.15 13.43 21.53
C ASP A 400 5.97 13.46 20.56
N ALA A 401 5.85 14.51 19.74
CA ALA A 401 4.81 14.59 18.72
C ALA A 401 4.92 13.45 17.68
N VAL A 402 6.15 13.08 17.28
CA VAL A 402 6.38 11.93 16.40
C VAL A 402 6.01 10.63 17.12
N ARG A 403 6.33 10.49 18.41
CA ARG A 403 5.96 9.32 19.23
C ARG A 403 4.45 9.11 19.30
N ASP A 404 3.71 10.19 19.55
CA ASP A 404 2.25 10.18 19.57
C ASP A 404 1.68 9.80 18.19
N GLY A 405 2.25 10.36 17.11
CA GLY A 405 1.90 10.01 15.74
C GLY A 405 2.08 8.52 15.43
N ILE A 406 3.19 7.92 15.89
CA ILE A 406 3.46 6.48 15.72
C ILE A 406 2.49 5.61 16.52
N THR A 407 2.13 6.03 17.74
CA THR A 407 1.12 5.33 18.54
C THR A 407 -0.25 5.41 17.87
N GLY A 408 -0.58 6.57 17.27
CA GLY A 408 -1.78 6.74 16.45
C GLY A 408 -1.80 5.80 15.23
N ILE A 409 -0.67 5.69 14.51
CA ILE A 409 -0.53 4.75 13.38
C ILE A 409 -0.73 3.31 13.85
N ALA A 410 -0.09 2.88 14.93
CA ALA A 410 -0.24 1.53 15.47
C ALA A 410 -1.71 1.22 15.83
N GLY A 411 -2.41 2.18 16.45
CA GLY A 411 -3.84 2.05 16.73
C GLY A 411 -4.70 1.92 15.46
N GLN A 412 -4.40 2.74 14.44
CA GLN A 412 -5.10 2.69 13.15
C GLN A 412 -4.86 1.38 12.41
N THR A 413 -3.62 0.88 12.39
CA THR A 413 -3.24 -0.43 11.85
C THR A 413 -4.06 -1.54 12.51
N GLY A 414 -4.16 -1.54 13.85
CA GLY A 414 -5.00 -2.50 14.58
C GLY A 414 -6.48 -2.43 14.20
N GLY A 415 -7.02 -1.22 14.04
CA GLY A 415 -8.40 -1.01 13.57
C GLY A 415 -8.64 -1.51 12.14
N GLN A 416 -7.68 -1.30 11.23
CA GLN A 416 -7.76 -1.78 9.85
C GLN A 416 -7.70 -3.32 9.77
N VAL A 417 -6.87 -3.98 10.58
CA VAL A 417 -6.86 -5.45 10.68
C VAL A 417 -8.24 -5.97 11.09
N ALA A 418 -8.87 -5.34 12.09
CA ALA A 418 -10.21 -5.72 12.54
C ALA A 418 -11.27 -5.54 11.43
N ALA A 419 -11.21 -4.42 10.70
CA ALA A 419 -12.11 -4.14 9.58
C ALA A 419 -11.96 -5.17 8.44
N ILE A 420 -10.73 -5.54 8.09
CA ILE A 420 -10.48 -6.56 7.06
C ILE A 420 -10.99 -7.93 7.51
N ARG A 421 -10.74 -8.33 8.76
CA ARG A 421 -11.27 -9.59 9.30
C ARG A 421 -12.81 -9.62 9.26
N SER A 422 -13.46 -8.50 9.57
CA SER A 422 -14.91 -8.38 9.44
C SER A 422 -15.36 -8.52 7.98
N ALA A 423 -14.67 -7.88 7.05
CA ALA A 423 -14.97 -7.98 5.62
C ALA A 423 -14.78 -9.41 5.08
N ILE A 424 -13.75 -10.13 5.51
CA ILE A 424 -13.54 -11.56 5.19
C ILE A 424 -14.73 -12.40 5.70
N GLY A 425 -15.23 -12.12 6.90
CA GLY A 425 -16.42 -12.79 7.43
C GLY A 425 -17.67 -12.56 6.58
N VAL A 426 -17.89 -11.33 6.11
CA VAL A 426 -19.00 -10.99 5.20
C VAL A 426 -18.83 -11.68 3.84
N ILE A 427 -17.62 -11.71 3.29
CA ILE A 427 -17.30 -12.43 2.06
C ILE A 427 -17.67 -13.91 2.19
N GLY A 428 -17.28 -14.56 3.29
CA GLY A 428 -17.63 -15.97 3.53
C GLY A 428 -19.15 -16.20 3.63
N GLN A 429 -19.90 -15.26 4.18
CA GLN A 429 -21.38 -15.34 4.19
C GLN A 429 -21.96 -15.23 2.77
N VAL A 430 -21.47 -14.30 1.95
CA VAL A 430 -21.90 -14.13 0.57
C VAL A 430 -21.55 -15.37 -0.28
N GLU A 431 -20.39 -15.97 -0.04
CA GLU A 431 -19.99 -17.23 -0.70
C GLU A 431 -20.94 -18.38 -0.36
N GLY A 432 -21.34 -18.54 0.91
CA GLY A 432 -22.36 -19.53 1.29
C GLY A 432 -23.73 -19.28 0.64
N LEU A 433 -24.12 -18.01 0.44
CA LEU A 433 -25.33 -17.67 -0.30
C LEU A 433 -25.21 -18.01 -1.78
N ILE A 434 -24.05 -17.76 -2.40
CA ILE A 434 -23.77 -18.15 -3.80
C ILE A 434 -23.86 -19.66 -3.96
N GLU A 435 -23.25 -20.44 -3.06
CA GLU A 435 -23.32 -21.91 -3.10
C GLU A 435 -24.76 -22.41 -3.01
N THR A 436 -25.56 -21.81 -2.11
CA THR A 436 -26.98 -22.14 -1.96
C THR A 436 -27.76 -21.82 -3.25
N GLN A 437 -27.56 -20.63 -3.82
CA GLN A 437 -28.21 -20.23 -5.08
C GLN A 437 -27.81 -21.15 -6.24
N VAL A 438 -26.53 -21.51 -6.37
CA VAL A 438 -26.07 -22.42 -7.42
C VAL A 438 -26.70 -23.80 -7.27
N SER A 439 -26.85 -24.29 -6.03
CA SER A 439 -27.49 -25.57 -5.72
C SER A 439 -28.98 -25.58 -6.09
N GLU A 440 -29.72 -24.52 -5.76
CA GLU A 440 -31.14 -24.37 -6.14
C GLU A 440 -31.34 -24.32 -7.66
N LEU A 441 -30.35 -23.82 -8.40
CA LEU A 441 -30.41 -23.73 -9.87
C LEU A 441 -30.16 -25.07 -10.57
N VAL A 442 -29.70 -26.11 -9.87
CA VAL A 442 -29.38 -27.44 -10.45
C VAL A 442 -30.61 -28.13 -11.06
N GLN A 443 -31.80 -27.85 -10.55
CA GLN A 443 -33.04 -28.50 -11.00
C GLN A 443 -33.58 -27.98 -12.34
N TYR A 444 -33.06 -26.85 -12.83
CA TYR A 444 -33.50 -26.22 -14.07
C TYR A 444 -32.60 -26.61 -15.24
N GLU A 445 -33.17 -26.65 -16.45
CA GLU A 445 -32.39 -26.87 -17.66
C GLU A 445 -31.73 -25.56 -18.09
N ILE A 446 -30.49 -25.36 -17.61
CA ILE A 446 -29.70 -24.15 -17.90
C ILE A 446 -28.61 -24.47 -18.93
N PRO A 447 -28.61 -23.83 -20.11
CA PRO A 447 -27.58 -24.02 -21.13
C PRO A 447 -26.18 -23.66 -20.63
N ASN A 448 -25.19 -24.46 -21.02
CA ASN A 448 -23.76 -24.16 -20.85
C ASN A 448 -23.32 -23.88 -19.40
N ARG A 449 -24.05 -24.43 -18.41
CA ARG A 449 -23.78 -24.24 -16.98
C ARG A 449 -22.32 -24.50 -16.62
N THR A 450 -21.70 -25.55 -17.17
CA THR A 450 -20.31 -25.91 -16.89
C THR A 450 -19.31 -24.82 -17.30
N ILE A 451 -19.50 -24.18 -18.46
CA ILE A 451 -18.63 -23.08 -18.94
C ILE A 451 -18.77 -21.87 -18.02
N ARG A 452 -20.00 -21.54 -17.63
CA ARG A 452 -20.31 -20.37 -16.79
C ARG A 452 -19.79 -20.55 -15.37
N SER A 453 -19.97 -21.73 -14.79
CA SER A 453 -19.47 -22.07 -13.46
C SER A 453 -17.94 -22.15 -13.38
N ALA A 454 -17.27 -22.52 -14.47
CA ALA A 454 -15.81 -22.54 -14.52
C ALA A 454 -15.20 -21.16 -14.22
N ARG A 455 -15.88 -20.07 -14.57
CA ARG A 455 -15.40 -18.70 -14.32
C ARG A 455 -15.29 -18.42 -12.82
N ALA A 456 -16.33 -18.76 -12.06
CA ALA A 456 -16.33 -18.61 -10.62
C ALA A 456 -15.27 -19.49 -9.96
N GLU A 457 -15.11 -20.75 -10.39
CA GLU A 457 -14.10 -21.66 -9.83
C GLU A 457 -12.67 -21.14 -10.00
N HIS A 458 -12.31 -20.65 -11.18
CA HIS A 458 -10.97 -20.12 -11.40
C HIS A 458 -10.72 -18.81 -10.65
N ALA A 459 -11.76 -18.01 -10.39
CA ALA A 459 -11.66 -16.86 -9.50
C ALA A 459 -11.44 -17.29 -8.04
N VAL A 460 -12.12 -18.34 -7.58
CA VAL A 460 -11.90 -18.94 -6.24
C VAL A 460 -10.48 -19.46 -6.09
N PHE A 461 -9.93 -20.17 -7.09
CA PHE A 461 -8.54 -20.65 -7.03
C PHE A 461 -7.55 -19.49 -6.85
N PHE A 462 -7.73 -18.41 -7.60
CA PHE A 462 -6.88 -17.22 -7.48
C PHE A 462 -7.02 -16.54 -6.11
N LYS A 463 -8.26 -16.40 -5.61
CA LYS A 463 -8.53 -15.94 -4.23
C LYS A 463 -7.78 -16.78 -3.21
N SER A 464 -7.91 -18.11 -3.26
CA SER A 464 -7.34 -19.00 -2.24
C SER A 464 -5.82 -18.89 -2.16
N VAL A 465 -5.14 -18.72 -3.31
CA VAL A 465 -3.69 -18.49 -3.32
C VAL A 465 -3.36 -17.09 -2.77
N ALA A 466 -4.15 -16.07 -3.08
CA ALA A 466 -3.96 -14.72 -2.51
C ALA A 466 -4.08 -14.71 -0.98
N GLU A 467 -5.10 -15.39 -0.43
CA GLU A 467 -5.33 -15.51 1.00
C GLU A 467 -4.22 -16.33 1.69
N LEU A 468 -3.69 -17.37 1.04
CA LEU A 468 -2.54 -18.10 1.55
C LEU A 468 -1.32 -17.18 1.71
N LEU A 469 -0.99 -16.40 0.67
CA LEU A 469 0.16 -15.50 0.71
C LEU A 469 0.00 -14.37 1.72
N ALA A 470 -1.24 -13.97 2.02
CA ALA A 470 -1.57 -12.99 3.06
C ALA A 470 -1.71 -13.58 4.47
N GLY A 471 -1.44 -14.89 4.66
CA GLY A 471 -1.56 -15.56 5.96
C GLY A 471 -3.00 -15.71 6.47
N LEU A 472 -3.99 -15.58 5.58
CA LEU A 472 -5.42 -15.68 5.89
C LEU A 472 -5.98 -17.09 5.68
N GLY A 473 -5.25 -17.97 4.99
CA GLY A 473 -5.67 -19.33 4.68
C GLY A 473 -4.55 -20.35 4.83
N SER A 474 -4.90 -21.63 4.71
CA SER A 474 -3.95 -22.74 4.75
C SER A 474 -3.76 -23.36 3.37
N SER A 475 -2.52 -23.74 3.06
CA SER A 475 -2.22 -24.45 1.81
C SER A 475 -2.86 -25.85 1.75
N ALA A 476 -3.34 -26.39 2.88
CA ALA A 476 -4.05 -27.67 2.92
C ALA A 476 -5.49 -27.57 2.38
N ASP A 477 -6.07 -26.38 2.43
CA ASP A 477 -7.48 -26.15 2.08
C ASP A 477 -7.65 -25.80 0.59
N ILE A 478 -6.55 -25.61 -0.15
CA ILE A 478 -6.57 -25.23 -1.56
C ILE A 478 -6.69 -26.47 -2.45
N GLN A 479 -7.90 -26.72 -2.97
CA GLN A 479 -8.18 -27.81 -3.90
C GLN A 479 -8.29 -27.31 -5.35
N MET A 480 -7.15 -26.97 -5.96
CA MET A 480 -7.10 -26.50 -7.35
C MET A 480 -7.03 -27.66 -8.36
N GLY A 481 -6.36 -28.77 -8.00
CA GLY A 481 -6.07 -29.87 -8.94
C GLY A 481 -5.17 -29.44 -10.12
N ASP A 482 -4.92 -30.36 -11.04
CA ASP A 482 -4.23 -30.03 -12.30
C ASP A 482 -5.22 -29.47 -13.32
N ALA A 483 -4.74 -28.69 -14.29
CA ALA A 483 -5.58 -28.12 -15.34
C ALA A 483 -6.38 -29.16 -16.14
N LYS A 484 -5.98 -30.44 -16.14
CA LYS A 484 -6.72 -31.53 -16.81
C LYS A 484 -7.70 -32.25 -15.88
N THR A 485 -7.50 -32.16 -14.57
CA THR A 485 -8.27 -32.91 -13.56
C THR A 485 -9.24 -32.03 -12.78
N CYS A 486 -9.14 -30.70 -12.90
CA CYS A 486 -10.15 -29.76 -12.45
C CYS A 486 -11.49 -29.97 -13.19
N ARG A 487 -12.61 -29.48 -12.62
CA ARG A 487 -13.96 -29.69 -13.19
C ARG A 487 -14.07 -29.22 -14.64
N PHE A 488 -13.58 -28.01 -14.92
CA PHE A 488 -13.53 -27.47 -16.28
C PHE A 488 -12.62 -28.28 -17.21
N GLY A 489 -11.44 -28.69 -16.74
CA GLY A 489 -10.50 -29.50 -17.52
C GLY A 489 -11.07 -30.86 -17.93
N LYS A 490 -11.75 -31.54 -17.00
CA LYS A 490 -12.47 -32.79 -17.27
C LYS A 490 -13.54 -32.58 -18.34
N TRP A 491 -14.35 -31.53 -18.22
CA TRP A 491 -15.36 -31.18 -19.23
C TRP A 491 -14.73 -30.85 -20.59
N TYR A 492 -13.67 -30.03 -20.60
CA TYR A 492 -12.99 -29.56 -21.81
C TYR A 492 -12.48 -30.71 -22.68
N ASP A 493 -11.84 -31.71 -22.07
CA ASP A 493 -11.30 -32.88 -22.77
C ASP A 493 -12.37 -33.97 -23.01
N SER A 494 -13.57 -33.87 -22.43
CA SER A 494 -14.65 -34.86 -22.57
C SER A 494 -15.36 -34.84 -23.94
N PRO A 495 -16.17 -35.88 -24.26
CA PRO A 495 -17.07 -35.85 -25.41
C PRO A 495 -18.15 -34.76 -25.33
N ALA A 496 -18.51 -34.28 -24.12
CA ALA A 496 -19.52 -33.25 -23.92
C ALA A 496 -19.08 -31.89 -24.48
N SER A 497 -17.77 -31.65 -24.63
CA SER A 497 -17.24 -30.42 -25.23
C SER A 497 -17.35 -30.38 -26.76
N LYS A 498 -17.63 -31.51 -27.44
CA LYS A 498 -17.63 -31.60 -28.91
C LYS A 498 -18.43 -30.50 -29.62
N PRO A 499 -19.64 -30.11 -29.16
CA PRO A 499 -20.41 -29.03 -29.79
C PRO A 499 -19.69 -27.69 -29.79
N PHE A 500 -18.76 -27.45 -28.86
CA PHE A 500 -18.09 -26.16 -28.65
C PHE A 500 -16.71 -26.06 -29.31
N ARG A 501 -16.13 -27.16 -29.81
CA ARG A 501 -14.74 -27.21 -30.31
C ARG A 501 -14.47 -26.37 -31.56
N HIS A 502 -15.51 -25.94 -32.26
CA HIS A 502 -15.39 -25.09 -33.44
C HIS A 502 -15.32 -23.59 -33.08
N LEU A 503 -15.56 -23.24 -31.81
CA LEU A 503 -15.60 -21.87 -31.33
C LEU A 503 -14.17 -21.33 -31.14
N PRO A 504 -13.83 -20.12 -31.62
CA PRO A 504 -12.49 -19.54 -31.47
C PRO A 504 -12.03 -19.45 -30.01
N SER A 505 -12.97 -19.16 -29.09
CA SER A 505 -12.65 -19.03 -27.67
C SER A 505 -12.39 -20.38 -26.98
N PHE A 506 -12.83 -21.50 -27.58
CA PHE A 506 -12.61 -22.84 -27.04
C PHE A 506 -11.13 -23.25 -27.12
N ASP A 507 -10.44 -23.00 -28.23
CA ASP A 507 -9.01 -23.30 -28.32
C ASP A 507 -8.17 -22.25 -27.57
N ALA A 508 -8.58 -20.98 -27.63
CA ALA A 508 -7.84 -19.87 -27.05
C ALA A 508 -7.73 -19.91 -25.51
N ILE A 509 -8.63 -20.61 -24.81
CA ILE A 509 -8.58 -20.73 -23.35
C ILE A 509 -7.53 -21.73 -22.84
N ARG A 510 -7.08 -22.67 -23.68
CA ARG A 510 -6.24 -23.78 -23.22
C ARG A 510 -4.93 -23.28 -22.59
N ALA A 511 -4.20 -22.42 -23.30
CA ALA A 511 -2.93 -21.87 -22.85
C ALA A 511 -3.04 -21.09 -21.51
N PRO A 512 -3.92 -20.08 -21.37
CA PRO A 512 -4.05 -19.34 -20.11
C PRO A 512 -4.56 -20.22 -18.95
N HIS A 513 -5.43 -21.21 -19.22
CA HIS A 513 -5.88 -22.16 -18.21
C HIS A 513 -4.74 -23.01 -17.65
N LEU A 514 -3.88 -23.57 -18.52
CA LEU A 514 -2.67 -24.28 -18.10
C LEU A 514 -1.73 -23.38 -17.29
N ALA A 515 -1.49 -22.15 -17.79
CA ALA A 515 -0.62 -21.19 -17.13
C ALA A 515 -1.11 -20.80 -15.73
N GLN A 516 -2.42 -20.66 -15.52
CA GLN A 516 -2.99 -20.35 -14.21
C GLN A 516 -2.71 -21.47 -13.20
N HIS A 517 -2.97 -22.73 -13.56
CA HIS A 517 -2.71 -23.86 -12.67
C HIS A 517 -1.22 -24.03 -12.37
N GLU A 518 -0.35 -23.92 -13.39
CA GLU A 518 1.10 -24.02 -13.20
C GLU A 518 1.61 -22.92 -12.26
N ALA A 519 1.19 -21.68 -12.48
CA ALA A 519 1.57 -20.55 -11.65
C ALA A 519 1.02 -20.65 -10.22
N GLY A 520 -0.22 -21.10 -10.05
CA GLY A 520 -0.83 -21.31 -8.73
C GLY A 520 -0.11 -22.39 -7.92
N HIS A 521 0.20 -23.54 -8.52
CA HIS A 521 0.98 -24.60 -7.86
C HIS A 521 2.39 -24.15 -7.53
N ALA A 522 3.03 -23.38 -8.42
CA ALA A 522 4.34 -22.80 -8.16
C ALA A 522 4.31 -21.82 -6.97
N ALA A 523 3.28 -20.99 -6.87
CA ALA A 523 3.09 -20.05 -5.76
C ALA A 523 2.89 -20.79 -4.42
N ILE A 524 2.00 -21.79 -4.39
CA ILE A 524 1.74 -22.61 -3.19
C ILE A 524 3.01 -23.35 -2.75
N THR A 525 3.74 -23.94 -3.70
CA THR A 525 4.97 -24.69 -3.41
C THR A 525 6.08 -23.79 -2.89
N ALA A 526 6.30 -22.64 -3.51
CA ALA A 526 7.27 -21.66 -3.06
C ALA A 526 6.95 -21.15 -1.64
N PHE A 527 5.67 -20.87 -1.37
CA PHE A 527 5.22 -20.47 -0.04
C PHE A 527 5.47 -21.54 1.03
N ARG A 528 5.17 -22.82 0.74
CA ARG A 528 5.49 -23.96 1.62
C ARG A 528 6.98 -24.09 1.91
N ASN A 529 7.82 -23.77 0.92
CA ASN A 529 9.27 -23.76 1.05
C ASN A 529 9.81 -22.50 1.75
N ARG A 530 8.93 -21.57 2.18
CA ARG A 530 9.27 -20.26 2.77
C ARG A 530 10.05 -19.33 1.83
N ASP A 531 9.95 -19.55 0.52
CA ASP A 531 10.50 -18.64 -0.49
C ASP A 531 9.42 -17.65 -0.92
N ILE A 532 9.29 -16.56 -0.16
CA ILE A 532 8.24 -15.55 -0.36
C ILE A 532 8.40 -14.83 -1.70
N ILE A 533 9.63 -14.53 -2.13
CA ILE A 533 9.89 -13.83 -3.40
C ILE A 533 9.47 -14.69 -4.59
N ALA A 534 9.82 -15.97 -4.59
CA ALA A 534 9.39 -16.89 -5.63
C ALA A 534 7.86 -17.09 -5.61
N ALA A 535 7.25 -17.11 -4.42
CA ALA A 535 5.80 -17.24 -4.27
C ALA A 535 5.05 -16.03 -4.86
N GLU A 536 5.47 -14.81 -4.54
CA GLU A 536 4.90 -13.57 -5.10
C GLU A 536 5.10 -13.47 -6.61
N THR A 537 6.30 -13.85 -7.10
CA THR A 537 6.60 -13.87 -8.53
C THR A 537 5.69 -14.85 -9.28
N ALA A 538 5.48 -16.04 -8.72
CA ALA A 538 4.56 -17.03 -9.29
C ALA A 538 3.11 -16.55 -9.23
N PHE A 539 2.70 -15.90 -8.14
CA PHE A 539 1.36 -15.34 -7.99
C PHE A 539 1.06 -14.21 -8.99
N ALA A 540 2.03 -13.34 -9.30
CA ALA A 540 1.87 -12.32 -10.35
C ALA A 540 1.65 -12.92 -11.75
N ARG A 541 2.32 -14.05 -12.05
CA ARG A 541 2.04 -14.83 -13.27
C ARG A 541 0.64 -15.43 -13.23
N MET A 542 0.22 -15.98 -12.09
CA MET A 542 -1.12 -16.52 -11.90
C MET A 542 -2.20 -15.47 -12.10
N GLU A 543 -2.00 -14.23 -11.62
CA GLU A 543 -2.94 -13.11 -11.82
C GLU A 543 -3.13 -12.80 -13.31
N THR A 544 -2.03 -12.72 -14.05
CA THR A 544 -2.06 -12.45 -15.50
C THR A 544 -2.83 -13.55 -16.22
N ALA A 545 -2.51 -14.82 -15.93
CA ALA A 545 -3.20 -15.97 -16.49
C ALA A 545 -4.69 -16.03 -16.09
N THR A 546 -5.02 -15.73 -14.84
CA THR A 546 -6.40 -15.70 -14.33
C THR A 546 -7.24 -14.69 -15.10
N ARG A 547 -6.72 -13.47 -15.32
CA ARG A 547 -7.42 -12.44 -16.10
C ARG A 547 -7.74 -12.91 -17.52
N GLU A 548 -6.78 -13.58 -18.16
CA GLU A 548 -6.96 -14.16 -19.49
C GLU A 548 -7.98 -15.31 -19.47
N VAL A 549 -7.94 -16.23 -18.48
CA VAL A 549 -8.92 -17.31 -18.32
C VAL A 549 -10.33 -16.77 -18.17
N LEU A 550 -10.55 -15.82 -17.26
CA LEU A 550 -11.88 -15.23 -17.02
C LEU A 550 -12.42 -14.54 -18.27
N GLN A 551 -11.57 -13.80 -18.98
CA GLN A 551 -11.95 -13.16 -20.25
C GLN A 551 -12.32 -14.19 -21.32
N LYS A 552 -11.57 -15.29 -21.44
CA LYS A 552 -11.82 -16.33 -22.44
C LYS A 552 -13.05 -17.17 -22.11
N LEU A 553 -13.33 -17.42 -20.82
CA LEU A 553 -14.57 -18.07 -20.38
C LEU A 553 -15.79 -17.20 -20.68
N ASP A 554 -15.70 -15.88 -20.48
CA ASP A 554 -16.78 -14.96 -20.83
C ASP A 554 -17.03 -14.94 -22.35
N GLN A 555 -15.97 -14.95 -23.16
CA GLN A 555 -16.11 -15.03 -24.63
C GLN A 555 -16.74 -16.37 -25.05
N LEU A 556 -16.26 -17.48 -24.49
CA LEU A 556 -16.78 -18.82 -24.78
C LEU A 556 -18.24 -18.97 -24.37
N ALA A 557 -18.64 -18.46 -23.19
CA ALA A 557 -20.02 -18.49 -22.72
C ALA A 557 -20.97 -17.73 -23.66
N ASN A 558 -20.54 -16.57 -24.16
CA ASN A 558 -21.31 -15.77 -25.12
C ASN A 558 -21.42 -16.43 -26.49
N GLU A 559 -20.32 -16.98 -27.02
CA GLU A 559 -20.31 -17.74 -28.28
C GLU A 559 -21.20 -19.00 -28.20
N ALA A 560 -21.24 -19.64 -27.03
CA ALA A 560 -21.99 -20.85 -26.79
C ALA A 560 -23.51 -20.63 -26.55
N ARG A 561 -23.99 -19.39 -26.37
CA ARG A 561 -25.35 -19.07 -25.87
C ARG A 561 -26.49 -19.76 -26.64
N ASN A 562 -26.31 -20.01 -27.94
CA ASN A 562 -27.32 -20.65 -28.80
C ASN A 562 -27.04 -22.13 -29.10
N ILE A 563 -26.00 -22.71 -28.52
CA ILE A 563 -25.64 -24.12 -28.70
C ILE A 563 -26.37 -24.92 -27.62
N THR A 564 -27.37 -25.70 -28.03
CA THR A 564 -28.05 -26.64 -27.14
C THR A 564 -27.13 -27.84 -26.90
N PRO A 565 -26.75 -28.15 -25.65
CA PRO A 565 -25.95 -29.34 -25.37
C PRO A 565 -26.72 -30.60 -25.76
N LEU A 566 -26.02 -31.64 -26.23
CA LEU A 566 -26.52 -33.01 -26.10
C LEU A 566 -26.74 -33.25 -24.60
N ALA A 567 -27.94 -33.67 -24.21
CA ALA A 567 -28.33 -33.88 -22.81
C ALA A 567 -27.13 -34.36 -21.98
N GLU A 568 -26.65 -33.50 -21.07
CA GLU A 568 -25.59 -33.84 -20.13
C GLU A 568 -26.12 -35.04 -19.34
N ALA A 569 -25.57 -36.23 -19.59
CA ALA A 569 -25.89 -37.39 -18.77
C ALA A 569 -25.55 -37.02 -17.33
N ALA A 570 -26.55 -37.05 -16.45
CA ALA A 570 -26.37 -36.85 -15.03
C ALA A 570 -25.32 -37.85 -14.52
N GLU A 571 -24.17 -37.32 -14.07
CA GLU A 571 -23.26 -38.00 -13.15
C GLU A 571 -23.42 -37.40 -11.76
#